data_AF-W5YKF0-F1
#
_entry.id   AF-W5YKF0-F1
#
_cell.length_a   1.000
_cell.length_b   1.000
_cell.length_c   1.000
_cell.angle_alpha   90.00
_cell.angle_beta   90.00
_cell.angle_gamma   90.00
#
_symmetry.space_group_name_H-M   'P 1'
#
loop_
_entity.id
_entity.type
_entity.pdbx_description
1 polymer ?
#
loop_
_entity_poly.entity_id
_entity_poly.type
_entity_poly.pdbx_seq_one_letter_code
_entity_poly.pdbx_strand_id
1 'polypeptide(L)'
;MSKTILLMDGDIFAFEAASVVEQEIDWGDGLWTLHSFFEDAFDHAVRRMEDIKKQLNADEIVFCWSCPTGTYWRHDVMPTYKRHRKGGRKPIALRPLKEALAEKYPSFMRPNLEADDVMGILSTWDGYEPGAKKIIVSIDKDMKTIPGWLFNPQKDYQPWYVSPEEAQYWFMYQALMGDSTDGYDGCPGIGPVIAEKHLKEVTKLVSYPHELKSGKRKGEIEIRWDTAEADDLWDVVVSMFQSKGLCEEEALRQARVARILQASDYDFHTKEVKLWTPVK
;
A
#
# COMPACT_ATOMS: atom_id res chain seq x y z
N MET A 1 -16.40 8.62 25.79
CA MET A 1 -15.34 8.77 24.76
C MET A 1 -15.61 7.71 23.71
N SER A 2 -15.35 7.99 22.43
CA SER A 2 -15.44 6.96 21.38
C SER A 2 -14.37 5.91 21.61
N LYS A 3 -14.73 4.62 21.49
CA LYS A 3 -13.80 3.50 21.54
C LYS A 3 -12.68 3.72 20.51
N THR A 4 -11.42 3.53 20.89
CA THR A 4 -10.27 3.62 19.98
C THR A 4 -9.73 2.23 19.68
N ILE A 5 -9.66 1.89 18.39
CA ILE A 5 -9.27 0.57 17.90
C ILE A 5 -8.06 0.73 16.98
N LEU A 6 -7.02 -0.05 17.23
CA LEU A 6 -5.86 -0.10 16.35
C LEU A 6 -6.00 -1.28 15.38
N LEU A 7 -5.96 -0.99 14.09
CA LEU A 7 -5.87 -1.98 13.02
C LEU A 7 -4.39 -2.17 12.71
N MET A 8 -3.81 -3.24 13.26
CA MET A 8 -2.37 -3.48 13.21
C MET A 8 -2.01 -4.32 11.99
N ASP A 9 -1.01 -3.86 11.23
CA ASP A 9 -0.39 -4.63 10.16
C ASP A 9 0.36 -5.83 10.76
N GLY A 10 -0.32 -6.98 10.82
CA GLY A 10 0.20 -8.15 11.49
C GLY A 10 1.43 -8.72 10.81
N ASP A 11 1.46 -8.69 9.47
CA ASP A 11 2.58 -9.25 8.70
C ASP A 11 3.88 -8.51 8.98
N ILE A 12 3.85 -7.18 8.87
CA ILE A 12 5.01 -6.35 9.17
C ILE A 12 5.38 -6.45 10.65
N PHE A 13 4.39 -6.35 11.54
CA PHE A 13 4.63 -6.37 12.98
C PHE A 13 5.30 -7.68 13.44
N ALA A 14 4.78 -8.82 12.99
CA ALA A 14 5.36 -10.13 13.33
C ALA A 14 6.73 -10.32 12.68
N PHE A 15 6.95 -9.80 11.46
CA PHE A 15 8.25 -9.84 10.81
C PHE A 15 9.31 -9.05 11.58
N GLU A 16 9.01 -7.82 12.00
CA GLU A 16 9.89 -7.00 12.82
C GLU A 16 10.22 -7.70 14.16
N ALA A 17 9.19 -8.18 14.86
CA ALA A 17 9.36 -8.82 16.17
C ALA A 17 10.19 -10.11 16.09
N ALA A 18 9.94 -10.95 15.08
CA ALA A 18 10.71 -12.19 14.89
C ALA A 18 12.15 -11.92 14.43
N SER A 19 12.39 -10.85 13.67
CA SER A 19 13.74 -10.49 13.20
C SER A 19 14.63 -10.01 14.34
N VAL A 20 14.07 -9.28 15.31
CA VAL A 20 14.84 -8.71 16.44
C VAL A 20 15.46 -9.78 17.34
N VAL A 21 14.82 -10.95 17.46
CA VAL A 21 15.25 -12.01 18.36
C VAL A 21 16.01 -13.14 17.66
N GLU A 22 16.22 -13.03 16.35
CA GLU A 22 16.97 -14.02 15.59
C GLU A 22 18.46 -13.70 15.67
N GLN A 23 19.26 -14.72 16.02
CA GLN A 23 20.68 -14.57 16.25
C GLN A 23 21.47 -15.60 15.44
N GLU A 24 22.65 -15.18 15.00
CA GLU A 24 23.63 -16.05 14.35
C GLU A 24 24.65 -16.54 15.38
N ILE A 25 25.00 -17.83 15.28
CA ILE A 25 26.09 -18.45 16.05
C ILE A 25 27.14 -18.92 15.06
N ASP A 26 28.37 -18.41 15.24
CA ASP A 26 29.58 -18.98 14.65
C ASP A 26 30.12 -20.06 15.59
N TRP A 27 30.04 -21.32 15.16
CA TRP A 27 30.55 -22.45 15.91
C TRP A 27 32.05 -22.70 15.66
N GLY A 28 32.68 -21.92 14.77
CA GLY A 28 34.00 -22.19 14.24
C GLY A 28 33.99 -23.11 13.01
N ASP A 29 35.14 -23.31 12.39
CA ASP A 29 35.35 -24.20 11.24
C ASP A 29 34.40 -23.93 10.04
N GLY A 30 33.92 -22.70 9.91
CA GLY A 30 33.00 -22.27 8.84
C GLY A 30 31.53 -22.66 9.07
N LEU A 31 31.16 -23.17 10.25
CA LEU A 31 29.78 -23.54 10.58
C LEU A 31 29.03 -22.37 11.24
N TRP A 32 28.01 -21.88 10.54
CA TRP A 32 27.09 -20.86 11.04
C TRP A 32 25.69 -21.44 11.19
N THR A 33 25.02 -21.12 12.29
CA THR A 33 23.60 -21.45 12.49
C THR A 33 22.82 -20.22 12.87
N LEU A 34 21.56 -20.16 12.43
CA LEU A 34 20.59 -19.19 12.92
C LEU A 34 19.68 -19.86 13.95
N HIS A 35 19.40 -19.16 15.05
CA HIS A 35 18.43 -19.59 16.03
C HIS A 35 17.53 -18.43 16.47
N SER A 36 16.37 -18.77 16.99
CA SER A 36 15.41 -17.84 17.59
C SER A 36 14.59 -18.60 18.63
N PHE A 37 14.48 -18.05 19.84
CA PHE A 37 13.57 -18.57 20.84
C PHE A 37 12.19 -17.97 20.59
N PHE A 38 11.18 -18.83 20.52
CA PHE A 38 9.81 -18.40 20.23
C PHE A 38 9.27 -17.49 21.34
N GLU A 39 9.56 -17.84 22.59
CA GLU A 39 9.15 -17.11 23.78
C GLU A 39 9.71 -15.69 23.78
N ASP A 40 10.96 -15.50 23.37
CA ASP A 40 11.57 -14.17 23.24
C ASP A 40 10.86 -13.35 22.15
N ALA A 41 10.57 -13.97 20.99
CA ALA A 41 9.84 -13.32 19.90
C ALA A 41 8.44 -12.87 20.35
N PHE A 42 7.75 -13.76 21.07
CA PHE A 42 6.39 -13.54 21.54
C PHE A 42 6.33 -12.48 22.64
N ASP A 43 7.21 -12.56 23.64
CA ASP A 43 7.29 -11.56 24.71
C ASP A 43 7.67 -10.19 24.16
N HIS A 44 8.59 -10.13 23.20
CA HIS A 44 8.95 -8.88 22.53
C HIS A 44 7.75 -8.29 21.78
N ALA A 45 7.04 -9.11 20.99
CA ALA A 45 5.84 -8.70 20.27
C ALA A 45 4.76 -8.17 21.23
N VAL A 46 4.47 -8.89 22.32
CA VAL A 46 3.45 -8.49 23.30
C VAL A 46 3.84 -7.18 23.99
N ARG A 47 5.10 -7.00 24.41
CA ARG A 47 5.55 -5.74 25.01
C ARG A 47 5.36 -4.57 24.05
N ARG A 48 5.82 -4.70 22.80
CA ARG A 48 5.68 -3.66 21.77
C ARG A 48 4.20 -3.34 21.49
N MET A 49 3.36 -4.36 21.43
CA MET A 49 1.91 -4.21 21.24
C MET A 49 1.28 -3.41 22.39
N GLU A 50 1.59 -3.75 23.64
CA GLU A 50 1.08 -3.05 24.82
C GLU A 50 1.61 -1.61 24.91
N ASP A 51 2.87 -1.37 24.54
CA ASP A 51 3.45 -0.03 24.48
C ASP A 51 2.71 0.86 23.46
N ILE A 52 2.43 0.35 22.26
CA ILE A 52 1.65 1.05 21.24
C ILE A 52 0.22 1.30 21.73
N LYS A 53 -0.43 0.29 22.32
CA LYS A 53 -1.78 0.41 22.87
C LYS A 53 -1.86 1.54 23.90
N LYS A 54 -0.88 1.58 24.81
CA LYS A 54 -0.76 2.59 25.87
C LYS A 54 -0.45 3.96 25.30
N GLN A 55 0.50 4.07 24.36
CA GLN A 55 0.86 5.33 23.72
C GLN A 55 -0.35 6.00 23.05
N LEU A 56 -1.18 5.21 22.39
CA LEU A 56 -2.34 5.70 21.65
C LEU A 56 -3.62 5.75 22.48
N ASN A 57 -3.56 5.37 23.77
CA ASN A 57 -4.72 5.23 24.66
C ASN A 57 -5.86 4.44 24.00
N ALA A 58 -5.51 3.31 23.38
CA ALA A 58 -6.44 2.47 22.63
C ALA A 58 -7.10 1.42 23.52
N ASP A 59 -8.38 1.14 23.26
CA ASP A 59 -9.15 0.14 23.97
C ASP A 59 -8.84 -1.28 23.48
N GLU A 60 -8.59 -1.42 22.17
CA GLU A 60 -8.44 -2.69 21.48
C GLU A 60 -7.40 -2.63 20.36
N ILE A 61 -6.73 -3.76 20.13
CA ILE A 61 -5.86 -3.99 18.98
C ILE A 61 -6.42 -5.17 18.20
N VAL A 62 -6.45 -5.01 16.89
CA VAL A 62 -6.97 -5.98 15.94
C VAL A 62 -5.92 -6.21 14.87
N PHE A 63 -5.39 -7.43 14.79
CA PHE A 63 -4.37 -7.79 13.81
C PHE A 63 -4.99 -8.09 12.44
N CYS A 64 -4.46 -7.48 11.39
CA CYS A 64 -4.84 -7.75 10.01
C CYS A 64 -3.75 -8.58 9.34
N TRP A 65 -4.13 -9.69 8.71
CA TRP A 65 -3.19 -10.66 8.13
C TRP A 65 -3.43 -10.87 6.64
N SER A 66 -2.35 -10.94 5.87
CA SER A 66 -2.41 -11.39 4.48
C SER A 66 -2.77 -12.87 4.40
N CYS A 67 -3.58 -13.22 3.41
CA CYS A 67 -3.96 -14.59 3.13
C CYS A 67 -2.70 -15.47 2.88
N PRO A 68 -2.53 -16.60 3.60
CA PRO A 68 -1.32 -17.42 3.52
C PRO A 68 -1.17 -18.16 2.19
N THR A 69 -2.22 -18.21 1.35
CA THR A 69 -2.16 -18.83 0.02
C THR A 69 -1.14 -18.15 -0.90
N GLY A 70 -0.84 -16.87 -0.66
CA GLY A 70 0.03 -16.07 -1.52
C GLY A 70 -0.53 -15.86 -2.93
N THR A 71 -1.84 -16.08 -3.10
CA THR A 71 -2.57 -15.75 -4.33
C THR A 71 -3.59 -14.67 -3.99
N TYR A 72 -3.32 -13.45 -4.46
CA TYR A 72 -4.14 -12.26 -4.22
C TYR A 72 -4.86 -11.82 -5.49
N TRP A 73 -5.94 -11.07 -5.32
CA TRP A 73 -6.73 -10.49 -6.42
C TRP A 73 -5.88 -9.62 -7.38
N ARG A 74 -4.79 -9.01 -6.89
CA ARG A 74 -3.85 -8.25 -7.73
C ARG A 74 -3.18 -9.09 -8.80
N HIS A 75 -3.01 -10.40 -8.61
CA HIS A 75 -2.44 -11.28 -9.63
C HIS A 75 -3.39 -11.49 -10.82
N ASP A 76 -4.70 -11.38 -10.62
CA ASP A 76 -5.69 -11.46 -11.70
C ASP A 76 -5.63 -10.19 -12.57
N VAL A 77 -5.25 -9.06 -11.99
CA VAL A 77 -5.04 -7.78 -12.70
C VAL A 77 -3.66 -7.72 -13.35
N MET A 78 -2.63 -8.18 -12.63
CA MET A 78 -1.24 -8.16 -13.06
C MET A 78 -0.51 -9.42 -12.59
N PRO A 79 -0.36 -10.45 -13.45
CA PRO A 79 0.30 -11.71 -13.08
C PRO A 79 1.77 -11.57 -12.64
N THR A 80 2.42 -10.45 -12.96
CA THR A 80 3.80 -10.14 -12.56
C THR A 80 3.92 -9.51 -11.17
N TYR A 81 2.80 -9.12 -10.55
CA TYR A 81 2.77 -8.51 -9.22
C TYR A 81 3.50 -9.37 -8.18
N LYS A 82 4.40 -8.76 -7.41
CA LYS A 82 5.27 -9.36 -6.39
C LYS A 82 6.06 -10.60 -6.84
N ARG A 83 6.19 -10.87 -8.15
CA ARG A 83 6.82 -12.09 -8.68
C ARG A 83 8.30 -12.21 -8.29
N HIS A 84 9.00 -11.08 -8.16
CA HIS A 84 10.43 -11.04 -7.82
C HIS A 84 10.69 -11.19 -6.31
N ARG A 85 9.67 -11.11 -5.44
CA ARG A 85 9.83 -11.29 -3.98
C ARG A 85 10.03 -12.76 -3.57
N LYS A 86 9.94 -13.70 -4.51
CA LYS A 86 10.09 -15.14 -4.22
C LYS A 86 11.54 -15.46 -3.83
N GLY A 87 11.72 -16.05 -2.65
CA GLY A 87 13.00 -16.62 -2.23
C GLY A 87 13.74 -15.89 -1.10
N GLY A 88 13.20 -14.78 -0.58
CA GLY A 88 13.75 -14.14 0.62
C GLY A 88 13.63 -15.05 1.85
N ARG A 89 14.72 -15.22 2.61
CA ARG A 89 14.69 -15.93 3.89
C ARG A 89 13.82 -15.13 4.87
N LYS A 90 12.90 -15.82 5.53
CA LYS A 90 12.08 -15.26 6.61
C LYS A 90 12.69 -15.64 7.97
N PRO A 91 12.51 -14.82 9.02
CA PRO A 91 12.91 -15.19 10.37
C PRO A 91 12.30 -16.53 10.78
N ILE A 92 13.07 -17.37 11.47
CA ILE A 92 12.68 -18.75 11.81
C ILE A 92 11.39 -18.78 12.65
N ALA A 93 11.28 -17.87 13.63
CA ALA A 93 10.12 -17.79 14.52
C ALA A 93 8.90 -17.08 13.92
N LEU A 94 8.97 -16.55 12.68
CA LEU A 94 7.89 -15.74 12.11
C LEU A 94 6.56 -16.48 12.02
N ARG A 95 6.55 -17.69 11.45
CA ARG A 95 5.31 -18.46 11.27
C ARG A 95 4.63 -18.79 12.61
N PRO A 96 5.29 -19.43 13.59
CA PRO A 96 4.66 -19.69 14.88
C PRO A 96 4.25 -18.40 15.61
N LEU A 97 5.00 -17.29 15.45
CA LEU A 97 4.61 -16.00 16.03
C LEU A 97 3.30 -15.48 15.44
N LYS A 98 3.14 -15.52 14.11
CA LYS A 98 1.88 -15.13 13.45
C LYS A 98 0.70 -15.97 13.95
N GLU A 99 0.88 -17.29 14.02
CA GLU A 99 -0.16 -18.23 14.49
C GLU A 99 -0.57 -17.92 15.93
N ALA A 100 0.40 -17.74 16.84
CA ALA A 100 0.15 -17.43 18.24
C ALA A 100 -0.52 -16.06 18.46
N LEU A 101 -0.10 -15.04 17.71
CA LEU A 101 -0.73 -13.71 17.76
C LEU A 101 -2.17 -13.75 17.23
N ALA A 102 -2.40 -14.45 16.12
CA ALA A 102 -3.73 -14.58 15.53
C ALA A 102 -4.70 -15.38 16.42
N GLU A 103 -4.21 -16.38 17.16
CA GLU A 103 -5.00 -17.17 18.11
C GLU A 103 -5.33 -16.37 19.38
N LYS A 104 -4.35 -15.62 19.91
CA LYS A 104 -4.50 -14.94 21.21
C LYS A 104 -5.25 -13.61 21.12
N TYR A 105 -5.17 -12.91 19.99
CA TYR A 105 -5.69 -11.55 19.85
C TYR A 105 -6.76 -11.46 18.76
N PRO A 106 -7.68 -10.49 18.86
CA PRO A 106 -8.62 -10.20 17.79
C PRO A 106 -7.89 -10.05 16.46
N SER A 107 -8.35 -10.77 15.44
CA SER A 107 -7.68 -10.77 14.16
C SER A 107 -8.65 -10.92 12.99
N PHE A 108 -8.26 -10.36 11.85
CA PHE A 108 -8.96 -10.48 10.58
C PHE A 108 -8.02 -10.96 9.50
N MET A 109 -8.52 -11.92 8.74
CA MET A 109 -7.95 -12.39 7.49
C MET A 109 -9.11 -12.61 6.52
N ARG A 110 -8.88 -12.35 5.24
CA ARG A 110 -9.83 -12.65 4.17
C ARG A 110 -9.14 -13.43 3.07
N PRO A 111 -9.81 -14.43 2.46
CA PRO A 111 -9.29 -15.12 1.30
C PRO A 111 -8.88 -14.11 0.21
N ASN A 112 -7.73 -14.35 -0.41
CA ASN A 112 -7.20 -13.60 -1.55
C ASN A 112 -6.90 -12.11 -1.30
N LEU A 113 -6.91 -11.65 -0.04
CA LEU A 113 -6.56 -10.29 0.34
C LEU A 113 -5.22 -10.24 1.08
N GLU A 114 -4.56 -9.09 0.96
CA GLU A 114 -3.37 -8.74 1.73
C GLU A 114 -3.79 -7.98 3.02
N ALA A 115 -2.87 -7.87 3.99
CA ALA A 115 -3.16 -7.22 5.27
C ALA A 115 -3.57 -5.75 5.09
N ASP A 116 -2.95 -5.07 4.13
CA ASP A 116 -3.28 -3.70 3.72
C ASP A 116 -4.75 -3.55 3.32
N ASP A 117 -5.26 -4.43 2.47
CA ASP A 117 -6.65 -4.45 2.01
C ASP A 117 -7.61 -4.72 3.18
N VAL A 118 -7.25 -5.61 4.09
CA VAL A 118 -8.05 -5.88 5.30
C VAL A 118 -8.11 -4.63 6.18
N MET A 119 -6.99 -3.93 6.37
CA MET A 119 -6.95 -2.67 7.12
C MET A 119 -7.74 -1.56 6.44
N GLY A 120 -7.61 -1.41 5.11
CA GLY A 120 -8.35 -0.43 4.32
C GLY A 120 -9.85 -0.64 4.37
N ILE A 121 -10.31 -1.90 4.25
CA ILE A 121 -11.73 -2.25 4.39
C ILE A 121 -12.22 -1.95 5.80
N LEU A 122 -11.55 -2.45 6.85
CA LEU A 122 -12.04 -2.29 8.23
C LEU A 122 -12.05 -0.83 8.69
N SER A 123 -11.03 -0.04 8.31
CA SER A 123 -10.90 1.37 8.67
C SER A 123 -12.00 2.23 8.07
N THR A 124 -12.42 1.93 6.83
CA THR A 124 -13.43 2.70 6.08
C THR A 124 -14.85 2.11 6.18
N TRP A 125 -15.02 0.93 6.77
CA TRP A 125 -16.33 0.28 6.88
C TRP A 125 -17.07 0.69 8.16
N ASP A 126 -18.09 1.53 8.04
CA ASP A 126 -18.93 1.96 9.17
C ASP A 126 -19.64 0.81 9.91
N GLY A 127 -19.85 -0.34 9.25
CA GLY A 127 -20.48 -1.51 9.87
C GLY A 127 -19.58 -2.26 10.86
N TYR A 128 -18.27 -2.06 10.80
CA TYR A 128 -17.34 -2.60 11.79
C TYR A 128 -17.12 -1.59 12.91
N GLU A 129 -17.49 -1.94 14.13
CA GLU A 129 -17.32 -1.08 15.33
C GLU A 129 -17.79 0.37 15.09
N PRO A 130 -19.11 0.58 14.82
CA PRO A 130 -19.64 1.88 14.46
C PRO A 130 -19.34 2.95 15.53
N GLY A 131 -18.86 4.12 15.10
CA GLY A 131 -18.51 5.23 15.98
C GLY A 131 -17.17 5.09 16.72
N ALA A 132 -16.44 4.00 16.51
CA ALA A 132 -15.08 3.86 17.02
C ALA A 132 -14.08 4.69 16.19
N LYS A 133 -13.07 5.26 16.85
CA LYS A 133 -11.89 5.83 16.19
C LYS A 133 -10.98 4.67 15.80
N LYS A 134 -10.89 4.39 14.51
CA LYS A 134 -10.02 3.33 13.96
C LYS A 134 -8.71 3.96 13.49
N ILE A 135 -7.58 3.42 13.94
CA ILE A 135 -6.24 3.88 13.58
C ILE A 135 -5.49 2.72 12.92
N ILE A 136 -5.06 2.89 11.68
CA ILE A 136 -4.17 1.94 11.02
C ILE A 136 -2.76 2.13 11.59
N VAL A 137 -2.17 1.03 12.05
CA VAL A 137 -0.81 0.98 12.57
C VAL A 137 0.05 0.16 11.63
N SER A 138 0.85 0.85 10.80
CA SER A 138 1.80 0.23 9.87
C SER A 138 2.98 1.17 9.62
N ILE A 139 4.12 0.59 9.26
CA ILE A 139 5.27 1.36 8.78
C ILE A 139 5.21 1.63 7.27
N ASP A 140 4.31 0.94 6.58
CA ASP A 140 4.12 1.07 5.13
C ASP A 140 3.56 2.45 4.79
N LYS A 141 4.24 3.14 3.87
CA LYS A 141 3.86 4.47 3.42
C LYS A 141 2.61 4.44 2.55
N ASP A 142 2.28 3.29 1.95
CA ASP A 142 1.18 3.14 1.00
C ASP A 142 -0.19 3.21 1.68
N MET A 143 -0.22 3.08 3.02
CA MET A 143 -1.40 3.34 3.84
C MET A 143 -1.95 4.75 3.66
N LYS A 144 -1.13 5.69 3.16
CA LYS A 144 -1.55 7.05 2.80
C LYS A 144 -2.62 7.11 1.72
N THR A 145 -2.84 6.03 0.98
CA THR A 145 -3.90 5.93 -0.04
C THR A 145 -5.28 5.65 0.57
N ILE A 146 -5.37 5.50 1.89
CA ILE A 146 -6.59 5.22 2.65
C ILE A 146 -6.96 6.46 3.47
N PRO A 147 -8.18 7.00 3.35
CA PRO A 147 -8.64 8.06 4.24
C PRO A 147 -8.88 7.50 5.64
N GLY A 148 -8.40 8.20 6.66
CA GLY A 148 -8.52 7.73 8.04
C GLY A 148 -7.33 8.11 8.91
N TRP A 149 -7.31 7.57 10.13
CA TRP A 149 -6.20 7.79 11.06
C TRP A 149 -5.09 6.79 10.81
N LEU A 150 -3.86 7.28 10.67
CA LEU A 150 -2.66 6.50 10.48
C LEU A 150 -1.68 6.74 11.65
N PHE A 151 -0.86 5.74 11.94
CA PHE A 151 0.23 5.83 12.89
C PHE A 151 1.39 4.90 12.50
N ASN A 152 2.57 5.48 12.25
CA ASN A 152 3.80 4.73 12.04
C ASN A 152 4.59 4.63 13.36
N PRO A 153 4.70 3.44 13.97
CA PRO A 153 5.34 3.27 15.28
C PRO A 153 6.84 3.58 15.29
N GLN A 154 7.49 3.68 14.14
CA GLN A 154 8.92 4.02 14.04
C GLN A 154 9.19 5.53 13.87
N LYS A 155 8.19 6.31 13.45
CA LYS A 155 8.39 7.72 13.02
C LYS A 155 7.48 8.70 13.72
N ASP A 156 6.25 8.28 14.04
CA ASP A 156 5.21 9.17 14.50
C ASP A 156 5.16 9.22 16.03
N TYR A 157 5.02 10.43 16.56
CA TYR A 157 4.79 10.62 17.99
C TYR A 157 3.31 10.43 18.36
N GLN A 158 2.41 10.81 17.45
CA GLN A 158 0.95 10.76 17.62
C GLN A 158 0.27 10.39 16.29
N PRO A 159 -0.95 9.84 16.31
CA PRO A 159 -1.67 9.49 15.09
C PRO A 159 -2.12 10.75 14.35
N TRP A 160 -2.17 10.68 13.04
CA TRP A 160 -2.57 11.77 12.16
C TRP A 160 -3.63 11.30 11.17
N TYR A 161 -4.41 12.23 10.64
CA TYR A 161 -5.55 11.93 9.78
C TYR A 161 -5.21 12.26 8.32
N VAL A 162 -5.56 11.36 7.41
CA VAL A 162 -5.51 11.55 5.96
C VAL A 162 -6.93 11.84 5.47
N SER A 163 -7.14 12.98 4.81
CA SER A 163 -8.43 13.30 4.21
C SER A 163 -8.72 12.45 2.96
N PRO A 164 -9.98 12.31 2.53
CA PRO A 164 -10.33 11.65 1.25
C PRO A 164 -9.57 12.23 0.04
N GLU A 165 -9.38 13.54 0.00
CA GLU A 165 -8.67 14.24 -1.07
C GLU A 165 -7.16 13.93 -1.05
N GLU A 166 -6.55 13.92 0.14
CA GLU A 166 -5.15 13.53 0.30
C GLU A 166 -4.93 12.05 -0.06
N ALA A 167 -5.84 11.17 0.36
CA ALA A 167 -5.80 9.75 0.02
C ALA A 167 -5.89 9.53 -1.49
N GLN A 168 -6.81 10.24 -2.16
CA GLN A 168 -6.95 10.21 -3.61
C GLN A 168 -5.68 10.74 -4.31
N TYR A 169 -5.08 11.81 -3.81
CA TYR A 169 -3.81 12.32 -4.32
C TYR A 169 -2.71 11.27 -4.23
N TRP A 170 -2.50 10.66 -3.06
CA TRP A 170 -1.46 9.64 -2.86
C TRP A 170 -1.71 8.40 -3.72
N PHE A 171 -2.98 8.03 -3.90
CA PHE A 171 -3.36 6.93 -4.77
C PHE A 171 -2.98 7.20 -6.23
N MET A 172 -3.34 8.37 -6.77
CA MET A 172 -2.98 8.77 -8.14
C MET A 172 -1.48 8.95 -8.31
N TYR A 173 -0.80 9.49 -7.30
CA TYR A 173 0.65 9.60 -7.26
C TYR A 173 1.31 8.22 -7.36
N GLN A 174 0.84 7.23 -6.60
CA GLN A 174 1.36 5.87 -6.64
C GLN A 174 1.08 5.17 -7.99
N ALA A 175 -0.07 5.44 -8.61
CA ALA A 175 -0.38 4.94 -9.95
C ALA A 175 0.58 5.48 -11.02
N LEU A 176 1.04 6.74 -10.89
CA LEU A 176 2.05 7.32 -11.78
C LEU A 176 3.47 6.83 -11.45
N MET A 177 3.80 6.69 -10.17
CA MET A 177 5.17 6.38 -9.75
C MET A 177 5.52 4.89 -9.85
N GLY A 178 4.52 4.02 -9.78
CA GLY A 178 4.77 2.60 -9.59
C GLY A 178 5.26 2.27 -8.17
N ASP A 179 5.44 0.99 -7.93
CA ASP A 179 6.25 0.50 -6.82
C ASP A 179 7.07 -0.71 -7.28
N SER A 180 8.38 -0.50 -7.39
CA SER A 180 9.31 -1.56 -7.77
C SER A 180 9.34 -2.70 -6.77
N THR A 181 9.05 -2.42 -5.49
CA THR A 181 8.98 -3.45 -4.45
C THR A 181 7.84 -4.41 -4.75
N ASP A 182 6.69 -3.89 -5.17
CA ASP A 182 5.52 -4.66 -5.59
C ASP A 182 5.60 -5.14 -7.05
N GLY A 183 6.54 -4.62 -7.83
CA GLY A 183 6.85 -5.08 -9.18
C GLY A 183 5.92 -4.52 -10.25
N TYR A 184 5.44 -3.30 -10.08
CA TYR A 184 4.72 -2.54 -11.10
C TYR A 184 5.34 -1.15 -11.28
N ASP A 185 5.44 -0.68 -12.53
CA ASP A 185 6.36 0.41 -12.90
C ASP A 185 5.70 1.80 -12.96
N GLY A 186 4.37 1.88 -12.90
CA GLY A 186 3.66 3.15 -13.10
C GLY A 186 3.82 3.71 -14.52
N CYS A 187 3.88 5.04 -14.65
CA CYS A 187 3.99 5.73 -15.93
C CYS A 187 5.47 5.97 -16.31
N PRO A 188 5.96 5.44 -17.45
CA PRO A 188 7.36 5.55 -17.83
C PRO A 188 7.85 6.99 -18.00
N GLY A 189 9.00 7.31 -17.41
CA GLY A 189 9.62 8.63 -17.57
C GLY A 189 8.83 9.78 -16.91
N ILE A 190 7.87 9.47 -16.03
CA ILE A 190 7.23 10.43 -15.14
C ILE A 190 7.82 10.24 -13.75
N GLY A 191 8.67 11.19 -13.34
CA GLY A 191 9.27 11.18 -12.01
C GLY A 191 8.45 11.97 -10.97
N PRO A 192 8.89 11.97 -9.70
CA PRO A 192 8.18 12.62 -8.59
C PRO A 192 7.84 14.08 -8.87
N VAL A 193 8.79 14.85 -9.39
CA VAL A 193 8.61 16.29 -9.65
C VAL A 193 7.49 16.56 -10.67
N ILE A 194 7.41 15.74 -11.72
CA ILE A 194 6.38 15.88 -12.75
C ILE A 194 5.02 15.46 -12.19
N ALA A 195 4.96 14.30 -11.53
CA ALA A 195 3.74 13.79 -10.91
C ALA A 195 3.18 14.79 -9.88
N GLU A 196 4.00 15.28 -8.95
CA GLU A 196 3.58 16.24 -7.93
C GLU A 196 3.07 17.54 -8.54
N LYS A 197 3.77 18.10 -9.54
CA LYS A 197 3.35 19.33 -10.20
C LYS A 197 1.94 19.17 -10.76
N HIS A 198 1.75 18.17 -11.61
CA HIS A 198 0.50 18.02 -12.35
C HIS A 198 -0.67 17.55 -11.48
N LEU A 199 -0.43 16.74 -10.44
CA LEU A 199 -1.47 16.35 -9.49
C LEU A 199 -1.88 17.49 -8.55
N LYS A 200 -0.93 18.32 -8.09
CA LYS A 200 -1.24 19.48 -7.22
C LYS A 200 -1.93 20.61 -7.98
N GLU A 201 -1.48 20.86 -9.22
CA GLU A 201 -2.07 21.88 -10.09
C GLU A 201 -3.32 21.39 -10.83
N VAL A 202 -3.62 20.08 -10.78
CA VAL A 202 -4.70 19.41 -11.52
C VAL A 202 -4.64 19.76 -13.02
N THR A 203 -3.50 19.45 -13.63
CA THR A 203 -3.22 19.76 -15.05
C THR A 203 -2.83 18.54 -15.86
N LYS A 204 -3.30 18.48 -17.10
CA LYS A 204 -3.04 17.40 -18.05
C LYS A 204 -2.11 17.79 -19.18
N LEU A 205 -1.55 16.79 -19.85
CA LEU A 205 -0.77 16.96 -21.07
C LEU A 205 -1.67 16.81 -22.31
N VAL A 206 -1.68 17.82 -23.18
CA VAL A 206 -2.40 17.79 -24.45
C VAL A 206 -1.42 17.84 -25.61
N SER A 207 -1.61 16.96 -26.60
CA SER A 207 -0.74 16.92 -27.77
C SER A 207 -1.21 17.89 -28.85
N TYR A 208 -0.26 18.48 -29.57
CA TYR A 208 -0.54 19.33 -30.73
C TYR A 208 0.53 19.14 -31.82
N PRO A 209 0.15 19.26 -33.10
CA PRO A 209 1.11 19.25 -34.20
C PRO A 209 1.90 20.56 -34.20
N HIS A 210 3.23 20.46 -34.22
CA HIS A 210 4.14 21.59 -34.30
C HIS A 210 5.00 21.50 -35.56
N GLU A 211 4.90 22.51 -36.42
CA GLU A 211 5.73 22.61 -37.62
C GLU A 211 7.09 23.25 -37.28
N LEU A 212 8.17 22.56 -37.66
CA LEU A 212 9.53 23.06 -37.49
C LEU A 212 9.82 24.22 -38.46
N LYS A 213 9.91 25.45 -37.94
CA LYS A 213 10.12 26.67 -38.75
C LYS A 213 11.56 26.91 -39.21
N SER A 214 12.53 26.16 -38.68
CA SER A 214 13.97 26.36 -38.93
C SER A 214 14.78 25.07 -38.82
N GLY A 215 15.99 25.06 -39.42
CA GLY A 215 16.93 23.95 -39.35
C GLY A 215 16.83 22.96 -40.52
N LYS A 216 17.60 21.87 -40.46
CA LYS A 216 17.67 20.85 -41.54
C LYS A 216 16.35 20.12 -41.79
N ARG A 217 15.47 20.08 -40.77
CA ARG A 217 14.14 19.42 -40.77
C ARG A 217 12.98 20.41 -40.94
N LYS A 218 13.24 21.58 -41.53
CA LYS A 218 12.22 22.63 -41.68
C LYS A 218 11.03 22.12 -42.51
N GLY A 219 9.81 22.36 -42.03
CA GLY A 219 8.56 21.90 -42.64
C GLY A 219 8.09 20.51 -42.18
N GLU A 220 8.90 19.78 -41.41
CA GLU A 220 8.46 18.54 -40.75
C GLU A 220 7.52 18.89 -39.57
N ILE A 221 6.49 18.05 -39.37
CA ILE A 221 5.56 18.13 -38.25
C ILE A 221 6.00 17.16 -37.17
N GLU A 222 6.21 17.66 -35.96
CA GLU A 222 6.41 16.84 -34.77
C GLU A 222 5.27 17.05 -33.77
N ILE A 223 4.94 16.00 -33.01
CA ILE A 223 3.98 16.14 -31.91
C ILE A 223 4.70 16.73 -30.71
N ARG A 224 4.18 17.85 -30.20
CA ARG A 224 4.58 18.45 -28.93
C ARG A 224 3.46 18.36 -27.92
N TRP A 225 3.81 18.58 -26.66
CA TRP A 225 2.89 18.53 -25.53
C TRP A 225 2.85 19.90 -24.86
N ASP A 226 1.65 20.34 -24.53
CA ASP A 226 1.41 21.51 -23.68
C ASP A 226 0.65 21.10 -22.41
N THR A 227 0.59 22.01 -21.44
CA THR A 227 -0.18 21.83 -20.21
C THR A 227 -1.55 22.50 -20.34
N ALA A 228 -2.61 21.79 -19.97
CA ALA A 228 -3.97 22.31 -19.89
C ALA A 228 -4.61 21.92 -18.54
N GLU A 229 -5.73 22.56 -18.19
CA GLU A 229 -6.53 22.17 -17.03
C GLU A 229 -7.09 20.76 -17.23
N ALA A 230 -7.01 19.92 -16.19
CA ALA A 230 -7.58 18.58 -16.18
C ALA A 230 -8.96 18.58 -15.51
N ASP A 231 -9.83 17.65 -15.92
CA ASP A 231 -11.18 17.53 -15.34
C ASP A 231 -11.10 17.02 -13.88
N ASP A 232 -10.20 16.07 -13.63
CA ASP A 232 -9.91 15.52 -12.31
C ASP A 232 -8.48 14.93 -12.25
N LEU A 233 -8.12 14.33 -11.10
CA LEU A 233 -6.82 13.67 -10.95
C LEU A 233 -6.66 12.42 -11.83
N TRP A 234 -7.75 11.76 -12.23
CA TRP A 234 -7.66 10.61 -13.14
C TRP A 234 -7.30 11.05 -14.55
N ASP A 235 -7.89 12.13 -15.04
CA ASP A 235 -7.56 12.75 -16.33
C ASP A 235 -6.09 13.20 -16.38
N VAL A 236 -5.54 13.70 -15.26
CA VAL A 236 -4.09 13.91 -15.11
C VAL A 236 -3.33 12.60 -15.38
N VAL A 237 -3.66 11.52 -14.67
CA VAL A 237 -2.97 10.23 -14.82
C VAL A 237 -3.04 9.72 -16.26
N VAL A 238 -4.24 9.70 -16.85
CA VAL A 238 -4.44 9.21 -18.22
C VAL A 238 -3.61 10.00 -19.23
N SER A 239 -3.59 11.33 -19.11
CA SER A 239 -2.79 12.18 -20.01
C SER A 239 -1.28 11.91 -19.91
N MET A 240 -0.78 11.55 -18.72
CA MET A 240 0.63 11.19 -18.53
C MET A 240 0.97 9.88 -19.24
N PHE A 241 0.13 8.86 -19.13
CA PHE A 241 0.30 7.59 -19.87
C PHE A 241 0.23 7.81 -21.39
N GLN A 242 -0.75 8.59 -21.86
CA GLN A 242 -0.88 8.95 -23.27
C GLN A 242 0.35 9.69 -23.80
N SER A 243 0.97 10.55 -22.98
CA SER A 243 2.23 11.24 -23.32
C SER A 243 3.41 10.30 -23.61
N LYS A 244 3.29 9.05 -23.17
CA LYS A 244 4.27 7.98 -23.37
C LYS A 244 3.83 6.93 -24.38
N GLY A 245 2.73 7.18 -25.09
CA GLY A 245 2.16 6.25 -26.06
C GLY A 245 1.43 5.06 -25.43
N LEU A 246 1.04 5.16 -24.15
CA LEU A 246 0.28 4.15 -23.44
C LEU A 246 -1.21 4.53 -23.38
N CYS A 247 -2.10 3.53 -23.46
CA CYS A 247 -3.53 3.76 -23.40
C CYS A 247 -4.05 3.87 -21.95
N GLU A 248 -5.29 4.32 -21.79
CA GLU A 248 -5.98 4.39 -20.49
C GLU A 248 -6.08 3.02 -19.81
N GLU A 249 -6.19 1.92 -20.57
CA GLU A 249 -6.22 0.57 -19.98
C GLU A 249 -4.93 0.24 -19.21
N GLU A 250 -3.78 0.72 -19.69
CA GLU A 250 -2.51 0.57 -18.98
C GLU A 250 -2.51 1.38 -17.68
N ALA A 251 -2.94 2.65 -17.75
CA ALA A 251 -3.07 3.50 -16.58
C ALA A 251 -4.00 2.84 -15.54
N LEU A 252 -5.13 2.30 -16.00
CA LEU A 252 -6.12 1.65 -15.13
C LEU A 252 -5.57 0.38 -14.49
N ARG A 253 -4.76 -0.40 -15.22
CA ARG A 253 -4.08 -1.58 -14.66
C ARG A 253 -3.12 -1.18 -13.53
N GLN A 254 -2.29 -0.15 -13.75
CA GLN A 254 -1.35 0.36 -12.74
C GLN A 254 -2.09 0.91 -11.52
N ALA A 255 -3.15 1.70 -11.73
CA ALA A 255 -3.99 2.21 -10.64
C ALA A 255 -4.66 1.08 -9.86
N ARG A 256 -5.19 0.05 -10.53
CA ARG A 256 -5.82 -1.07 -9.82
C ARG A 256 -4.87 -1.82 -8.91
N VAL A 257 -3.63 -2.11 -9.34
CA VAL A 257 -2.69 -2.81 -8.44
C VAL A 257 -2.16 -1.93 -7.32
N ALA A 258 -2.07 -0.60 -7.54
CA ALA A 258 -1.71 0.38 -6.52
C ALA A 258 -2.83 0.64 -5.49
N ARG A 259 -4.08 0.27 -5.79
CA ARG A 259 -5.23 0.52 -4.92
C ARG A 259 -5.21 -0.42 -3.73
N ILE A 260 -5.18 0.12 -2.51
CA ILE A 260 -5.58 -0.63 -1.32
C ILE A 260 -7.11 -0.61 -1.22
N LEU A 261 -7.71 -1.78 -1.01
CA LEU A 261 -9.17 -1.90 -0.96
C LEU A 261 -9.75 -1.12 0.23
N GLN A 262 -10.80 -0.35 -0.05
CA GLN A 262 -11.68 0.26 0.95
C GLN A 262 -13.00 -0.51 1.04
N ALA A 263 -13.86 -0.14 1.99
CA ALA A 263 -15.15 -0.81 2.19
C ALA A 263 -16.04 -0.81 0.95
N SER A 264 -15.96 0.24 0.11
CA SER A 264 -16.65 0.33 -1.18
C SER A 264 -16.16 -0.70 -2.20
N ASP A 265 -14.93 -1.17 -2.05
CA ASP A 265 -14.21 -2.01 -3.00
C ASP A 265 -14.40 -3.50 -2.67
N TYR A 266 -15.26 -3.84 -1.71
CA TYR A 266 -15.49 -5.20 -1.25
C TYR A 266 -16.97 -5.51 -1.12
N ASP A 267 -17.42 -6.62 -1.72
CA ASP A 267 -18.76 -7.14 -1.49
C ASP A 267 -18.81 -8.01 -0.25
N PHE A 268 -19.45 -7.54 0.82
CA PHE A 268 -19.54 -8.30 2.06
C PHE A 268 -20.44 -9.55 1.96
N HIS A 269 -21.32 -9.63 0.94
CA HIS A 269 -22.20 -10.79 0.74
C HIS A 269 -21.51 -11.86 -0.11
N THR A 270 -20.97 -11.51 -1.27
CA THR A 270 -20.28 -12.47 -2.15
C THR A 270 -18.85 -12.73 -1.73
N LYS A 271 -18.28 -11.86 -0.88
CA LYS A 271 -16.88 -11.88 -0.42
C LYS A 271 -15.86 -11.64 -1.53
N GLU A 272 -16.27 -10.90 -2.56
CA GLU A 272 -15.46 -10.63 -3.75
C GLU A 272 -14.99 -9.18 -3.79
N VAL A 273 -13.87 -8.96 -4.48
CA VAL A 273 -13.30 -7.63 -4.73
C VAL A 273 -14.05 -6.96 -5.87
N LYS A 274 -14.44 -5.70 -5.65
CA LYS A 274 -14.92 -4.78 -6.68
C LYS A 274 -13.72 -3.97 -7.16
N LEU A 275 -13.21 -4.30 -8.34
CA LEU A 275 -12.08 -3.58 -8.91
C LEU A 275 -12.42 -2.10 -9.07
N TRP A 276 -11.51 -1.24 -8.61
CA TRP A 276 -11.68 0.20 -8.75
C TRP A 276 -11.89 0.62 -10.20
N THR A 277 -12.77 1.59 -10.38
CA THR A 277 -13.02 2.29 -11.64
C THR A 277 -13.06 3.79 -11.36
N PRO A 278 -12.50 4.62 -12.25
CA PRO A 278 -12.64 6.07 -12.13
C PRO A 278 -14.11 6.46 -12.14
N VAL A 279 -14.47 7.41 -11.28
CA VAL A 279 -15.80 8.03 -11.28
C VAL A 279 -15.84 8.97 -12.47
N LYS A 280 -16.87 8.86 -13.32
CA LYS A 280 -17.10 9.77 -14.45
C LYS A 280 -17.84 11.02 -14.03
#